data_AF-A0A517W340-F1
#
_entry.id   AF-A0A517W340-F1
#
_cell.length_a   1.000
_cell.length_b   1.000
_cell.length_c   1.000
_cell.angle_alpha   90.00
_cell.angle_beta   90.00
_cell.angle_gamma   90.00
#
_symmetry.space_group_name_H-M   'P 1'
#
loop_
_entity.id
_entity.type
_entity.pdbx_description
1 polymer ?
#
loop_
_entity_poly.entity_id
_entity_poly.type
_entity_poly.pdbx_seq_one_letter_code
_entity_poly.pdbx_strand_id
1 'polypeptide(L)'
;MIDGQVRHFVVRESRRPLSNLHLGNRRGDGKQLINALGTSGWEEVRKTCEQAASLYPGNFHIGVDVLLTPGFRQQAILELNAFGDLLPGILHQGLDTYQFEVRSILCSENLRVSFP
;
A
#
# COMPACT_ATOMS: atom_id res chain seq x y z
N MET A 1 -0.14 3.72 -1.35
CA MET A 1 0.70 4.63 -2.15
C MET A 1 0.48 6.03 -1.66
N ILE A 2 1.53 6.77 -1.33
CA ILE A 2 1.44 8.21 -1.04
C ILE A 2 2.53 8.88 -1.88
N ASP A 3 2.15 9.88 -2.66
CA ASP A 3 3.05 10.63 -3.54
C ASP A 3 3.86 9.71 -4.47
N GLY A 4 3.14 8.80 -5.13
CA GLY A 4 3.72 7.86 -6.10
C GLY A 4 4.58 6.73 -5.50
N GLN A 5 4.73 6.62 -4.18
CA GLN A 5 5.59 5.61 -3.55
C GLN A 5 4.85 4.69 -2.58
N VAL A 6 5.34 3.44 -2.44
CA VAL A 6 4.85 2.52 -1.41
C VAL A 6 5.34 2.99 -0.04
N ARG A 7 4.41 3.38 0.84
CA ARG A 7 4.70 3.80 2.22
C ARG A 7 4.17 2.79 3.22
N HIS A 8 2.86 2.61 3.25
CA HIS A 8 2.20 1.67 4.14
C HIS A 8 1.73 0.45 3.35
N PHE A 9 1.81 -0.72 3.97
CA PHE A 9 1.24 -1.95 3.45
C PHE A 9 0.74 -2.81 4.61
N VAL A 10 -0.21 -3.68 4.32
CA VAL A 10 -0.73 -4.66 5.27
C VAL A 10 -0.92 -5.99 4.55
N VAL A 11 -0.59 -7.09 5.24
CA VAL A 11 -0.94 -8.44 4.75
C VAL A 11 -2.34 -8.76 5.25
N ARG A 12 -3.23 -9.16 4.34
CA ARG A 12 -4.58 -9.61 4.69
C ARG A 12 -4.69 -11.12 4.51
N GLU A 13 -5.10 -11.83 5.55
CA GLU A 13 -5.25 -13.28 5.54
C GLU A 13 -6.72 -13.67 5.67
N SER A 14 -7.16 -14.64 4.86
CA SER A 14 -8.48 -15.23 4.99
C SER A 14 -8.45 -16.73 4.72
N ARG A 15 -9.45 -17.44 5.27
CA ARG A 15 -9.78 -18.82 4.91
C ARG A 15 -10.90 -18.87 3.86
N ARG A 16 -11.37 -17.72 3.39
CA ARG A 16 -12.43 -17.54 2.40
C ARG A 16 -11.90 -16.70 1.23
N PRO A 17 -12.61 -16.62 0.11
CA PRO A 17 -12.15 -15.85 -1.05
C PRO A 17 -11.96 -14.35 -0.81
N LEU A 18 -12.65 -13.76 0.16
CA LEU A 18 -12.57 -12.33 0.48
C LEU A 18 -11.66 -12.08 1.67
N SER A 19 -10.64 -11.23 1.49
CA SER A 19 -9.65 -10.89 2.52
C SER A 19 -9.89 -9.56 3.24
N ASN A 20 -10.95 -8.82 2.94
CA ASN A 20 -11.17 -7.49 3.53
C ASN A 20 -11.19 -7.53 5.07
N LEU A 21 -10.50 -6.58 5.71
CA LEU A 21 -10.36 -6.55 7.17
C LEU A 21 -11.67 -6.22 7.89
N HIS A 22 -12.54 -5.42 7.27
CA HIS A 22 -13.87 -5.08 7.83
C HIS A 22 -14.82 -6.30 7.92
N LEU A 23 -14.48 -7.43 7.27
CA LEU A 23 -15.18 -8.70 7.39
C LEU A 23 -14.67 -9.56 8.57
N GLY A 24 -13.82 -9.00 9.44
CA GLY A 24 -13.22 -9.73 10.57
C GLY A 24 -12.02 -10.61 10.20
N ASN A 25 -11.47 -10.44 8.99
CA ASN A 25 -10.25 -11.12 8.58
C ASN A 25 -9.03 -10.63 9.36
N ARG A 26 -7.98 -11.46 9.41
CA ARG A 26 -6.78 -11.15 10.18
C ARG A 26 -5.76 -10.40 9.36
N ARG A 27 -4.95 -9.60 10.05
CA ARG A 27 -3.70 -9.05 9.52
C ARG A 27 -2.60 -10.09 9.67
N GLY A 28 -1.92 -10.39 8.58
CA GLY A 28 -0.70 -11.19 8.59
C GLY A 28 0.52 -10.37 9.02
N ASP A 29 1.63 -11.06 9.20
CA ASP A 29 2.91 -10.42 9.57
C ASP A 29 3.66 -9.96 8.31
N GLY A 30 3.74 -8.64 8.13
CA GLY A 30 4.45 -8.03 7.01
C GLY A 30 5.96 -8.30 7.01
N LYS A 31 6.60 -8.47 8.17
CA LYS A 31 8.02 -8.80 8.25
C LYS A 31 8.25 -10.24 7.79
N GLN A 32 7.37 -11.17 8.17
CA GLN A 32 7.44 -12.55 7.69
C GLN A 32 7.27 -12.61 6.17
N LEU A 33 6.33 -11.85 5.60
CA LEU A 33 6.17 -11.76 4.15
C LEU A 33 7.45 -11.24 3.47
N ILE A 34 8.01 -10.13 3.94
CA ILE A 34 9.24 -9.54 3.37
C ILE A 34 10.40 -10.55 3.45
N ASN A 35 10.56 -11.23 4.58
CA ASN A 35 11.61 -12.25 4.74
C ASN A 35 11.41 -13.42 3.78
N ALA A 36 10.17 -13.85 3.54
CA ALA A 36 9.87 -14.96 2.65
C ALA A 36 10.05 -14.61 1.16
N LEU A 37 9.77 -13.36 0.78
CA LEU A 37 10.03 -12.83 -0.56
C LEU A 37 11.52 -12.54 -0.80
N GLY A 38 12.26 -12.25 0.27
CA GLY A 38 13.58 -11.63 0.19
C GLY A 38 13.51 -10.18 -0.31
N THR A 39 14.66 -9.49 -0.24
CA THR A 39 14.76 -8.07 -0.63
C THR A 39 14.34 -7.83 -2.07
N SER A 40 14.77 -8.69 -3.01
CA SER A 40 14.46 -8.55 -4.43
C SER A 40 12.97 -8.76 -4.73
N GLY A 41 12.36 -9.81 -4.15
CA GLY A 41 10.93 -10.09 -4.35
C GLY A 41 10.05 -9.00 -3.74
N TRP A 42 10.44 -8.48 -2.57
CA TRP A 42 9.74 -7.33 -1.99
C TRP A 42 9.84 -6.09 -2.87
N GLU A 43 11.02 -5.78 -3.42
CA GLU A 43 11.21 -4.66 -4.33
C GLU A 43 10.36 -4.81 -5.59
N GLU A 44 10.24 -6.02 -6.14
CA GLU A 44 9.40 -6.31 -7.30
C GLU A 44 7.92 -6.06 -7.03
N VAL A 45 7.41 -6.49 -5.86
CA VAL A 45 6.03 -6.21 -5.44
C VAL A 45 5.81 -4.70 -5.33
N ARG A 46 6.73 -3.95 -4.70
CA ARG A 46 6.59 -2.49 -4.59
C ARG A 46 6.58 -1.81 -5.95
N LYS A 47 7.52 -2.19 -6.83
CA LYS A 47 7.61 -1.66 -8.19
C LYS A 47 6.33 -1.92 -8.98
N THR A 48 5.73 -3.08 -8.81
CA THR A 48 4.46 -3.43 -9.45
C THR A 48 3.32 -2.52 -8.98
N CYS A 49 3.23 -2.25 -7.67
CA CYS A 49 2.27 -1.28 -7.12
C CYS A 49 2.52 0.15 -7.64
N GLU A 50 3.78 0.58 -7.70
CA GLU A 50 4.19 1.89 -8.21
C GLU A 50 3.84 2.06 -9.68
N GLN A 51 4.08 1.04 -10.50
CA GLN A 51 3.70 1.01 -11.91
C GLN A 51 2.17 1.01 -12.11
N ALA A 52 1.41 0.32 -11.28
CA ALA A 52 -0.04 0.35 -11.36
C ALA A 52 -0.61 1.72 -10.96
N ALA A 53 -0.06 2.33 -9.90
CA ALA A 53 -0.47 3.65 -9.44
C ALA A 53 -0.10 4.78 -10.41
N SER A 54 1.00 4.64 -11.17
CA SER A 54 1.44 5.66 -12.14
C SER A 54 0.48 5.85 -13.32
N LEU A 55 -0.47 4.92 -13.52
CA LEU A 55 -1.59 5.11 -14.46
C LEU A 55 -2.54 6.24 -14.03
N TYR A 56 -2.46 6.70 -12.78
CA TYR A 56 -3.27 7.77 -12.20
C TYR A 56 -2.38 8.87 -11.59
N PRO A 57 -1.60 9.60 -12.39
CA PRO A 57 -0.55 10.51 -11.90
C PRO A 57 -1.10 11.71 -11.11
N GLY A 58 -2.39 12.04 -11.23
CA GLY A 58 -3.05 13.10 -10.46
C GLY A 58 -3.49 12.68 -9.06
N ASN A 59 -3.44 11.39 -8.73
CA ASN A 59 -3.87 10.89 -7.44
C ASN A 59 -2.69 10.85 -6.46
N PHE A 60 -2.76 11.68 -5.43
CA PHE A 60 -1.76 11.73 -4.37
C PHE A 60 -1.74 10.45 -3.51
N HIS A 61 -2.92 9.85 -3.30
CA HIS A 61 -3.10 8.64 -2.50
C HIS A 61 -3.86 7.57 -3.28
N ILE A 62 -3.37 6.33 -3.23
CA ILE A 62 -4.01 5.14 -3.81
C ILE A 62 -3.69 3.90 -2.95
N GLY A 63 -4.69 3.12 -2.57
CA GLY A 63 -4.53 1.75 -2.08
C GLY A 63 -4.42 0.77 -3.24
N VAL A 64 -3.47 -0.16 -3.17
CA VAL A 64 -3.27 -1.17 -4.22
C VAL A 64 -3.41 -2.55 -3.59
N ASP A 65 -4.38 -3.32 -4.06
CA ASP A 65 -4.57 -4.69 -3.63
C ASP A 65 -3.78 -5.62 -4.55
N VAL A 66 -2.80 -6.34 -3.98
CA VAL A 66 -1.97 -7.31 -4.70
C VAL A 66 -2.20 -8.71 -4.16
N LEU A 67 -2.45 -9.65 -5.05
CA LEU A 67 -2.46 -11.08 -4.75
C LEU A 67 -1.11 -11.69 -5.09
N LEU A 68 -0.56 -12.45 -4.15
CA LEU A 68 0.60 -13.31 -4.39
C LEU A 68 0.14 -14.76 -4.44
N THR A 69 0.42 -15.44 -5.54
CA THR A 69 0.09 -16.86 -5.71
C THR A 69 0.94 -17.76 -4.79
N PRO A 70 0.53 -19.01 -4.52
CA PRO A 70 1.29 -19.92 -3.66
C PRO A 70 2.77 -20.03 -4.08
N GLY A 71 3.67 -19.90 -3.10
CA GLY A 71 5.12 -19.87 -3.34
C GLY A 71 5.61 -18.61 -4.05
N PHE A 72 4.81 -17.54 -4.07
CA PHE A 72 5.13 -16.23 -4.65
C PHE A 72 5.52 -16.27 -6.14
N ARG A 73 5.04 -17.27 -6.89
CA ARG A 73 5.42 -17.50 -8.29
C ARG A 73 4.93 -16.42 -9.25
N GLN A 74 3.82 -15.78 -8.90
CA GLN A 74 3.14 -14.77 -9.68
C GLN A 74 2.45 -13.78 -8.75
N GLN A 75 2.29 -12.56 -9.25
CA GLN A 75 1.62 -11.44 -8.62
C GLN A 75 0.50 -10.92 -9.54
N ALA A 76 -0.62 -10.51 -8.96
CA ALA A 76 -1.74 -9.92 -9.68
C ALA A 76 -2.28 -8.70 -8.93
N ILE A 77 -2.46 -7.59 -9.65
CA ILE A 77 -3.21 -6.43 -9.13
C ILE A 77 -4.70 -6.79 -9.19
N LEU A 78 -5.39 -6.67 -8.06
CA LEU A 78 -6.82 -6.94 -7.95
C LEU A 78 -7.65 -5.67 -8.07
N GLU A 79 -7.22 -4.59 -7.39
CA GLU A 79 -7.98 -3.35 -7.27
C GLU A 79 -7.04 -2.17 -6.99
N LEU A 80 -7.45 -0.98 -7.46
CA LEU A 80 -6.88 0.31 -7.08
C LEU A 80 -7.95 1.15 -6.39
N ASN A 81 -7.76 1.42 -5.10
CA ASN A 81 -8.69 2.15 -4.25
C ASN A 81 -8.26 3.61 -4.08
N ALA A 82 -9.05 4.56 -4.57
CA ALA A 82 -8.70 5.99 -4.56
C ALA A 82 -8.49 6.58 -3.15
N PHE A 83 -9.17 6.03 -2.14
CA PHE A 83 -9.05 6.47 -0.74
C PHE A 83 -8.23 5.52 0.12
N GLY A 84 -7.68 4.45 -0.46
CA GLY A 84 -7.03 3.37 0.26
C GLY A 84 -7.93 2.68 1.29
N ASP A 85 -7.29 2.04 2.26
CA ASP A 85 -7.92 1.30 3.35
C ASP A 85 -7.65 1.98 4.69
N LEU A 86 -8.53 1.74 5.68
CA LEU A 86 -8.27 2.13 7.06
C LEU A 86 -7.25 1.18 7.71
N LEU A 87 -6.03 1.66 7.97
CA LEU A 87 -4.90 0.85 8.45
C LEU A 87 -4.41 1.21 9.88
N PRO A 88 -5.27 1.15 10.93
CA PRO A 88 -4.90 1.61 12.27
C PRO A 88 -3.74 0.79 12.83
N GLY A 89 -2.71 1.44 13.36
CA GLY A 89 -1.54 0.79 13.96
C GLY A 89 -0.48 0.30 12.96
N ILE A 90 -0.65 0.54 11.65
CA ILE A 90 0.41 0.34 10.67
C ILE A 90 1.20 1.64 10.53
N LEU A 91 2.50 1.57 10.82
CA LEU A 91 3.38 2.73 10.79
C LEU A 91 4.42 2.61 9.69
N HIS A 92 4.71 3.73 9.02
CA HIS A 92 5.85 3.89 8.15
C HIS A 92 6.66 5.09 8.66
N GLN A 93 7.93 4.87 8.98
CA GLN A 93 8.80 5.90 9.61
C GLN A 93 8.17 6.50 10.88
N GLY A 94 7.50 5.68 11.69
CA GLY A 94 6.86 6.13 12.93
C GLY A 94 5.53 6.87 12.75
N LEU A 95 5.04 7.05 11.52
CA LEU A 95 3.79 7.75 11.23
C LEU A 95 2.72 6.79 10.68
N ASP A 96 1.48 6.98 11.10
CA ASP A 96 0.34 6.34 10.45
C ASP A 96 0.09 6.93 9.04
N THR A 97 -0.89 6.38 8.33
CA THR A 97 -1.20 6.77 6.94
C THR A 97 -1.58 8.25 6.84
N TYR A 98 -2.44 8.75 7.73
CA TYR A 98 -2.92 10.13 7.70
C TYR A 98 -1.83 11.14 8.08
N GLN A 99 -1.05 10.84 9.11
CA GLN A 99 0.09 11.66 9.51
C GLN A 99 1.13 11.75 8.39
N PHE A 100 1.40 10.64 7.70
CA PHE A 100 2.34 10.61 6.59
C PHE A 100 1.78 11.38 5.38
N GLU A 101 0.50 11.25 5.05
CA GLU A 101 -0.16 12.04 4.00
C GLU A 101 -0.02 13.54 4.25
N VAL A 102 -0.40 14.01 5.45
CA VAL A 102 -0.29 15.43 5.82
C VAL A 102 1.16 15.89 5.75
N ARG A 103 2.10 15.11 6.29
CA ARG A 103 3.53 15.44 6.21
C ARG A 103 4.00 15.54 4.76
N SER A 104 3.62 14.59 3.91
CA SER A 104 4.01 14.58 2.50
C SER A 104 3.42 15.77 1.74
N ILE A 105 2.20 16.19 2.02
CA ILE A 105 1.61 17.41 1.44
C ILE A 105 2.40 18.65 1.87
N LEU A 106 2.69 18.78 3.16
CA LEU A 106 3.41 19.95 3.71
C LEU A 106 4.87 20.04 3.23
N CYS A 107 5.51 18.90 2.96
CA CYS A 107 6.87 18.84 2.46
C CYS A 107 6.97 18.81 0.92
N SER A 108 5.85 18.65 0.20
CA SER A 108 5.86 18.62 -1.26
C SER A 108 5.90 20.03 -1.82
N GLU A 109 7.01 20.40 -2.47
CA GLU A 109 7.12 21.68 -3.17
C GLU A 109 6.15 21.79 -4.37
N ASN A 110 5.69 20.64 -4.89
CA ASN A 110 4.77 20.52 -6.03
C ASN A 110 3.30 20.71 -5.65
N LEU A 111 2.95 20.67 -4.37
CA LEU A 111 1.60 20.91 -3.84
C LEU A 111 1.57 22.24 -3.09
N ARG A 112 1.96 23.34 -3.74
CA ARG A 112 1.54 24.68 -3.27
C ARG A 112 0.04 24.81 -3.50
N VAL A 113 -0.73 24.30 -2.54
CA VAL A 113 -2.17 24.53 -2.46
C VAL A 113 -2.36 26.03 -2.30
N SER A 114 -2.77 26.67 -3.38
CA SER A 114 -3.18 28.07 -3.35
C SER A 114 -4.57 28.08 -2.74
N PHE A 115 -4.68 28.49 -1.48
CA PHE A 115 -5.99 28.79 -0.90
C PHE A 115 -6.49 30.12 -1.52
N PRO A 116 -7.77 30.21 -1.93
CA PRO A 116 -8.37 31.47 -2.35
C PRO A 116 -8.44 32.48 -1.19
#